data_AF-A0A258THC0-F1
#
_entry.id   AF-A0A258THC0-F1
#
_cell.length_a   1.000
_cell.length_b   1.000
_cell.length_c   1.000
_cell.angle_alpha   90.00
_cell.angle_beta   90.00
_cell.angle_gamma   90.00
#
_symmetry.space_group_name_H-M   'P 1'
#
loop_
_entity.id
_entity.type
_entity.pdbx_description
1 polymer ?
#
loop_
_entity_poly.entity_id
_entity_poly.type
_entity_poly.pdbx_seq_one_letter_code
_entity_poly.pdbx_strand_id
1 'polypeptide(L)' 'MNRLVLAGASPRGMSMMLRAARVNAWLNERTAVTPEDIHAVFHATVAHRLVFSPVYEMRRTEIAREMLSSIINAVAAP' A
#
# COMPACT_ATOMS: atom_id res chain seq x y z
N MET A 1 16.16 -15.83 12.63
CA MET A 1 15.09 -15.64 11.61
C MET A 1 15.35 -14.32 10.91
N ASN A 2 15.72 -14.32 9.63
CA ASN A 2 16.05 -13.09 8.90
C ASN A 2 14.74 -12.48 8.36
N ARG A 3 14.11 -11.57 9.12
CA ARG A 3 12.80 -10.99 8.80
C ARG A 3 12.96 -9.80 7.86
N LEU A 4 12.31 -9.83 6.69
CA LEU A 4 12.35 -8.73 5.72
C LEU A 4 11.65 -7.47 6.27
N VAL A 5 10.41 -7.61 6.73
CA VAL A 5 9.58 -6.51 7.24
C VAL A 5 9.45 -6.62 8.77
N LEU A 6 9.97 -5.63 9.48
CA LEU A 6 9.87 -5.51 10.93
C LEU A 6 8.49 -5.01 11.36
N ALA A 7 7.90 -4.08 10.62
CA ALA A 7 6.55 -3.57 10.83
C ALA A 7 5.88 -3.12 9.53
N GLY A 8 4.57 -3.34 9.41
CA GLY A 8 3.75 -2.93 8.27
C GLY A 8 2.97 -1.64 8.51
N ALA A 9 1.95 -1.40 7.67
CA ALA A 9 1.05 -0.26 7.85
C ALA A 9 0.23 -0.37 9.15
N SER A 10 0.13 0.74 9.87
CA SER A 10 -0.70 0.86 11.08
C SER A 10 -2.17 1.18 10.75
N PRO A 11 -3.10 1.11 11.72
CA PRO A 11 -4.48 1.55 11.52
C PRO A 11 -4.60 2.98 10.96
N ARG A 12 -3.69 3.88 11.34
CA ARG A 12 -3.62 5.23 10.75
C ARG A 12 -3.29 5.18 9.26
N GLY A 13 -2.40 4.29 8.83
CA GLY A 13 -2.08 4.08 7.42
C GLY A 13 -3.31 3.65 6.62
N MET A 14 -4.10 2.70 7.15
CA MET A 14 -5.35 2.26 6.53
C MET A 14 -6.37 3.40 6.38
N SER A 15 -6.57 4.21 7.42
CA SER A 15 -7.50 5.35 7.35
C SER A 15 -7.10 6.39 6.29
N MET A 16 -5.80 6.65 6.13
CA MET A 16 -5.31 7.57 5.10
C MET A 16 -5.42 6.97 3.69
N MET A 17 -5.17 5.67 3.54
CA MET A 17 -5.39 4.94 2.29
C MET A 17 -6.85 5.03 1.85
N LEU A 18 -7.80 4.78 2.76
CA LEU A 18 -9.23 4.88 2.44
C LEU A 18 -9.65 6.31 2.05
N ARG A 19 -9.08 7.33 2.70
CA ARG A 19 -9.30 8.73 2.30
C ARG A 19 -8.79 9.00 0.88
N ALA A 20 -7.59 8.54 0.54
CA ALA A 20 -7.05 8.68 -0.81
C ALA A 20 -7.91 7.93 -1.85
N ALA A 21 -8.37 6.72 -1.53
CA ALA A 21 -9.26 5.95 -2.40
C ALA A 21 -10.60 6.66 -2.65
N ARG A 22 -11.19 7.28 -1.62
CA ARG A 22 -12.41 8.09 -1.77
C ARG A 22 -12.21 9.32 -2.66
N VAL A 23 -11.07 9.99 -2.52
CA VAL A 23 -10.71 11.12 -3.39
C VAL A 23 -10.51 10.63 -4.83
N ASN A 24 -9.86 9.47 -5.02
CA ASN A 24 -9.71 8.87 -6.35
C ASN A 24 -11.06 8.56 -6.98
N ALA A 25 -11.99 7.93 -6.25
CA ALA A 25 -13.34 7.68 -6.72
C ALA A 25 -14.06 8.98 -7.12
N TRP A 26 -13.97 10.00 -6.28
CA TRP A 26 -14.58 11.32 -6.53
C TRP A 26 -14.00 12.01 -7.77
N LEU A 27 -12.68 11.97 -7.96
CA LEU A 27 -12.02 12.49 -9.17
C LEU A 27 -12.42 11.75 -10.45
N ASN A 28 -12.88 10.50 -10.31
CA ASN A 28 -13.42 9.69 -11.42
C ASN A 28 -14.95 9.72 -11.47
N GLU A 29 -15.57 10.79 -10.95
CA GLU A 29 -17.03 11.03 -10.98
C GLU A 29 -17.89 9.92 -10.34
N ARG A 30 -17.31 9.14 -9.43
CA ARG A 30 -17.99 8.08 -8.69
C ARG A 30 -18.28 8.50 -7.26
N THR A 31 -19.41 8.02 -6.73
CA THR A 31 -19.84 8.26 -5.35
C THR A 31 -19.50 7.11 -4.39
N ALA A 32 -19.02 5.99 -4.93
CA ALA A 32 -18.61 4.81 -4.20
C ALA A 32 -17.20 4.36 -4.60
N VAL A 33 -16.47 3.85 -3.62
CA VAL A 33 -15.13 3.28 -3.79
C VAL A 33 -15.24 1.88 -4.38
N THR A 34 -14.40 1.57 -5.36
CA THR A 34 -14.19 0.21 -5.88
C THR A 34 -12.80 -0.30 -5.46
N PRO A 35 -12.52 -1.61 -5.57
CA PRO A 35 -11.18 -2.15 -5.28
C PRO A 35 -10.05 -1.46 -6.06
N GLU A 36 -10.32 -1.04 -7.29
CA GLU A 36 -9.35 -0.36 -8.15
C GLU A 36 -8.88 0.98 -7.56
N ASP A 37 -9.74 1.69 -6.82
CA ASP A 37 -9.36 2.92 -6.12
C ASP A 37 -8.35 2.66 -5.00
N ILE A 38 -8.48 1.53 -4.30
CA ILE A 38 -7.53 1.11 -3.28
C ILE A 38 -6.21 0.75 -3.95
N HIS A 39 -6.25 -0.03 -5.03
CA HIS A 39 -5.05 -0.41 -5.79
C HIS A 39 -4.30 0.81 -6.33
N ALA A 40 -5.01 1.81 -6.86
CA ALA A 40 -4.43 3.03 -7.40
C ALA A 40 -3.61 3.83 -6.37
N VAL A 41 -4.03 3.84 -5.10
CA VAL A 41 -3.39 4.63 -4.04
C VAL A 41 -2.50 3.80 -3.11
N PHE A 42 -2.51 2.46 -3.23
CA PHE A 42 -1.88 1.54 -2.28
C PHE A 42 -0.38 1.82 -2.12
N HIS A 43 0.36 1.86 -3.23
CA HIS A 43 1.81 2.09 -3.16
C HIS A 43 2.15 3.45 -2.53
N ALA A 44 1.50 4.52 -3.00
CA ALA A 44 1.74 5.87 -2.51
C ALA A 44 1.46 6.03 -1.01
N THR A 45 0.44 5.32 -0.50
CA THR A 45 0.00 5.44 0.90
C THR A 45 0.74 4.50 1.85
N VAL A 46 1.26 3.37 1.36
CA VAL A 46 1.86 2.30 2.18
C VAL A 46 3.38 2.22 2.10
N ALA A 47 4.01 2.49 0.95
CA ALA A 47 5.45 2.20 0.74
C ALA A 47 6.37 2.85 1.79
N HIS A 48 6.12 4.11 2.12
CA HIS A 48 6.90 4.87 3.10
C HIS A 48 6.56 4.54 4.57
N ARG A 49 5.60 3.63 4.80
CA ARG A 49 5.19 3.17 6.13
C ARG A 49 5.73 1.80 6.50
N LEU A 50 6.41 1.14 5.56
CA LEU A 50 7.03 -0.15 5.78
C LEU A 50 8.36 0.03 6.51
N VAL A 51 8.55 -0.75 7.57
CA VAL A 51 9.83 -0.81 8.29
C VAL A 51 10.54 -2.08 7.87
N PHE A 52 11.57 -1.95 7.05
CA PHE A 52 12.42 -3.06 6.65
C PHE A 52 13.52 -3.32 7.67
N SER A 53 14.07 -4.54 7.67
CA SER A 53 15.31 -4.82 8.38
C SER A 53 16.45 -3.95 7.81
N PRO A 54 17.35 -3.39 8.64
CA PRO A 54 18.37 -2.43 8.20
C PRO A 54 19.24 -2.90 7.03
N VAL A 55 19.46 -4.20 6.91
CA VAL A 55 20.24 -4.81 5.81
C VAL A 55 19.63 -4.59 4.42
N TYR A 56 18.35 -4.23 4.34
CA TYR A 56 17.61 -4.00 3.09
C TYR A 56 17.37 -2.52 2.79
N GLU A 57 17.85 -1.60 3.62
CA GLU A 57 17.51 -0.18 3.54
C GLU A 57 17.96 0.46 2.21
N MET A 58 19.15 0.10 1.73
CA MET A 58 19.70 0.57 0.44
C MET A 58 18.83 0.20 -0.76
N ARG A 59 18.01 -0.86 -0.64
CA ARG A 59 17.10 -1.35 -1.70
C ARG A 59 15.62 -1.12 -1.38
N ARG A 60 15.32 -0.32 -0.35
CA ARG A 60 13.95 -0.10 0.15
C ARG A 60 12.94 0.16 -0.96
N THR A 61 13.25 1.08 -1.89
CA THR A 61 12.30 1.51 -2.93
C THR A 61 11.97 0.39 -3.91
N GLU A 62 12.98 -0.37 -4.35
CA GLU A 62 12.83 -1.52 -5.24
C GLU A 62 12.01 -2.62 -4.55
N ILE A 63 12.42 -3.01 -3.34
CA ILE A 63 11.77 -4.04 -2.54
C ILE A 63 10.31 -3.67 -2.22
N ALA A 64 10.05 -2.43 -1.80
CA ALA A 64 8.71 -1.97 -1.49
C ALA A 64 7.80 -2.02 -2.72
N ARG A 65 8.30 -1.60 -3.89
CA ARG A 65 7.52 -1.64 -5.13
C ARG A 65 7.12 -3.06 -5.50
N GLU A 66 8.10 -3.98 -5.58
CA GLU A 66 7.84 -5.37 -5.96
C GLU A 66 6.93 -6.09 -4.95
N MET A 67 7.18 -5.89 -3.66
CA MET A 67 6.39 -6.51 -2.60
C MET A 67 4.95 -6.01 -2.61
N LEU A 68 4.72 -4.70 -2.74
CA LEU A 68 3.37 -4.13 -2.74
C LEU A 68 2.59 -4.51 -4.00
N SER A 69 3.23 -4.56 -5.16
CA SER A 69 2.62 -5.11 -6.38
C SER A 69 2.23 -6.59 -6.21
N SER A 70 3.10 -7.38 -5.58
CA SER A 70 2.82 -8.79 -5.31
C SER A 70 1.65 -8.97 -4.33
N ILE A 71 1.51 -8.10 -3.32
CA ILE A 71 0.38 -8.12 -2.39
C ILE A 71 -0.94 -7.87 -3.12
N ILE A 72 -1.00 -6.86 -4.00
CA ILE A 72 -2.20 -6.57 -4.80
C ILE A 72 -2.59 -7.77 -5.65
N ASN A 73 -1.63 -8.45 -6.27
CA ASN A 73 -1.89 -9.60 -7.13
C ASN A 73 -2.27 -10.88 -6.36
N ALA A 74 -1.88 -10.99 -5.09
CA ALA A 74 -2.12 -12.17 -4.27
C ALA A 74 -3.42 -12.09 -3.45
N VAL A 75 -3.90 -10.89 -3.13
CA VAL A 75 -5.10 -10.68 -2.32
C VAL A 75 -6.29 -10.42 -3.23
N ALA A 76 -7.25 -11.34 -3.24
CA ALA A 76 -8.47 -11.19 -4.04
C ALA A 76 -9.30 -9.99 -3.56
N ALA A 77 -9.81 -9.22 -4.52
CA ALA A 77 -10.83 -8.21 -4.29
C ALA A 77 -12.24 -8.82 -4.41
N PRO A 78 -13.21 -8.34 -3.61
CA PRO A 78 -14.61 -8.79 -3.65
C PRO A 78 -15.36 -8.32 -4.90
#